data_AF-A0A936JPY5-F1
#
_entry.id   AF-A0A936JPY5-F1
#
_cell.length_a   1.000
_cell.length_b   1.000
_cell.length_c   1.000
_cell.angle_alpha   90.00
_cell.angle_beta   90.00
_cell.angle_gamma   90.00
#
_symmetry.space_group_name_H-M   'P 1'
#
loop_
_entity.id
_entity.type
_entity.pdbx_description
1 polymer ?
#
loop_
_entity_poly.entity_id
_entity_poly.type
_entity_poly.pdbx_seq_one_letter_code
_entity_poly.pdbx_strand_id
1 'polypeptide(L)'
;MVRDMGLEGKIGRLHPSVGSLQMAPSDPNTVYALVDRQGTSGSVIRSKDNGITWQLMFTDANIFSFQGNSSQGGYDNFITVHPTNPKIVLIGGVNLFRSDDEGVNWTQVGGYFMSVHPDMHCGFFNPIHPNVLYVGCDGA
;
A
#
# COMPACT_ATOMS: atom_id res chain seq x y z
N MET A 1 -12.47 10.39 -21.07
CA MET A 1 -12.94 11.52 -20.26
C MET A 1 -13.17 10.97 -18.86
N VAL A 2 -12.19 11.07 -17.96
CA VAL A 2 -12.33 10.63 -16.56
C VAL A 2 -13.16 11.69 -15.86
N ARG A 3 -14.33 11.31 -15.33
CA ARG A 3 -15.18 12.21 -14.54
C ARG A 3 -14.60 12.29 -13.13
N ASP A 4 -14.60 13.52 -12.66
CA ASP A 4 -14.05 14.02 -11.41
C ASP A 4 -14.58 13.25 -10.19
N MET A 5 -13.68 12.57 -9.46
CA MET A 5 -13.92 11.99 -8.14
C MET A 5 -13.14 12.77 -7.05
N GLY A 6 -12.80 14.03 -7.28
CA GLY A 6 -11.99 14.84 -6.35
C GLY A 6 -10.50 14.45 -6.34
N LEU A 7 -10.03 13.80 -7.40
CA LEU A 7 -8.62 13.45 -7.60
C LEU A 7 -8.19 14.03 -8.95
N GLU A 8 -7.77 15.29 -8.97
CA GLU A 8 -7.26 15.92 -10.19
C GLU A 8 -5.90 15.33 -10.60
N GLY A 9 -5.92 14.65 -11.75
CA GLY A 9 -4.97 14.85 -12.83
C GLY A 9 -4.88 13.64 -13.80
N LYS A 10 -4.06 13.80 -14.84
CA LYS A 10 -3.72 12.82 -15.89
C LYS A 10 -2.66 11.76 -15.52
N ILE A 11 -2.88 10.51 -15.95
CA ILE A 11 -1.94 9.37 -15.94
C ILE A 11 -0.48 9.84 -16.11
N GLY A 12 0.37 9.54 -15.13
CA GLY A 12 1.82 9.74 -15.21
C GLY A 12 2.47 10.43 -14.00
N ARG A 13 1.74 11.21 -13.21
CA ARG A 13 2.19 11.72 -11.89
C ARG A 13 1.01 12.42 -11.23
N LEU A 14 0.26 11.72 -10.39
CA LEU A 14 -1.00 12.23 -9.85
C LEU A 14 -1.03 12.35 -8.37
N HIS A 15 -1.24 13.61 -7.94
CA HIS A 15 -1.27 14.09 -6.58
C HIS A 15 0.11 14.10 -5.91
N PRO A 16 0.44 15.11 -5.06
CA PRO A 16 1.65 15.03 -4.25
C PRO A 16 1.59 13.73 -3.45
N SER A 17 2.58 12.87 -3.72
CA SER A 17 2.95 11.67 -2.95
C SER A 17 2.14 10.38 -3.19
N VAL A 18 2.04 9.89 -4.42
CA VAL A 18 2.00 8.42 -4.60
C VAL A 18 3.36 7.88 -4.15
N GLY A 19 3.36 7.11 -3.06
CA GLY A 19 4.59 6.51 -2.53
C GLY A 19 4.99 5.27 -3.32
N SER A 20 4.02 4.37 -3.56
CA SER A 20 4.29 3.07 -4.18
C SER A 20 3.08 2.54 -4.96
N LEU A 21 3.31 1.71 -5.97
CA LEU A 21 2.27 1.02 -6.72
C LEU A 21 2.73 -0.39 -7.12
N GLN A 22 1.78 -1.33 -7.21
CA GLN A 22 2.05 -2.67 -7.71
C GLN A 22 0.85 -3.22 -8.49
N MET A 23 1.13 -3.74 -9.68
CA MET A 23 0.20 -4.56 -10.46
C MET A 23 0.19 -5.99 -9.90
N ALA A 24 -0.98 -6.61 -9.81
CA ALA A 24 -1.08 -7.99 -9.35
C ALA A 24 -0.44 -8.95 -10.37
N PRO A 25 0.55 -9.77 -10.00
CA PRO A 25 1.24 -10.64 -10.97
C PRO A 25 0.31 -11.68 -11.62
N SER A 26 -0.73 -12.13 -10.91
CA SER A 26 -1.70 -13.11 -11.39
C SER A 26 -2.92 -12.51 -12.11
N ASP A 27 -3.10 -11.18 -12.07
CA ASP A 27 -4.21 -10.48 -12.74
C ASP A 27 -3.78 -9.05 -13.10
N PRO A 28 -3.21 -8.82 -14.30
CA PRO A 28 -2.71 -7.52 -14.73
C PRO A 28 -3.76 -6.39 -14.75
N ASN A 29 -5.05 -6.72 -14.80
CA ASN A 29 -6.11 -5.71 -14.71
C ASN A 29 -6.17 -5.07 -13.32
N THR A 30 -5.72 -5.78 -12.29
CA THR A 30 -5.72 -5.31 -10.92
C THR A 30 -4.41 -4.59 -10.59
N VAL A 31 -4.51 -3.30 -10.25
CA VAL A 31 -3.37 -2.49 -9.82
C VAL A 31 -3.71 -1.80 -8.51
N TYR A 32 -2.78 -1.82 -7.56
CA TYR A 32 -2.91 -1.11 -6.30
C TYR A 32 -1.89 0.03 -6.23
N ALA A 33 -2.26 1.12 -5.58
CA ALA A 33 -1.34 2.20 -5.23
C ALA A 33 -1.54 2.62 -3.78
N LEU A 34 -0.43 2.91 -3.12
CA LEU A 34 -0.34 3.45 -1.78
C LEU A 34 0.04 4.93 -1.87
N VAL A 35 -0.77 5.77 -1.25
CA VAL A 35 -0.72 7.23 -1.39
C VAL A 35 -0.60 7.87 -0.01
N ASP A 36 0.39 8.75 0.16
CA ASP A 36 0.45 9.64 1.31
C ASP A 36 -0.48 10.84 1.10
N ARG A 37 -1.36 11.07 2.07
CA ARG A 37 -2.31 12.19 2.07
C ARG A 37 -1.70 13.38 2.79
N GLN A 38 -0.72 14.01 2.16
CA GLN A 38 -0.08 15.24 2.64
C GLN A 38 0.43 15.11 4.08
N GLY A 39 1.03 13.98 4.42
CA GLY A 39 1.60 13.75 5.73
C GLY A 39 0.57 13.57 6.86
N THR A 40 -0.70 13.25 6.56
CA THR A 40 -1.74 13.04 7.57
C THR A 40 -2.18 11.58 7.70
N SER A 41 -2.18 10.84 6.60
CA SER A 41 -2.69 9.46 6.54
C SER A 41 -2.23 8.78 5.26
N GLY A 42 -2.27 7.45 5.24
CA GLY A 42 -2.11 6.66 4.03
C GLY A 42 -3.46 6.28 3.42
N SER A 43 -3.53 6.21 2.10
CA SER A 43 -4.66 5.64 1.38
C SER A 43 -4.21 4.52 0.44
N VAL A 44 -5.01 3.46 0.38
CA VAL A 44 -4.90 2.46 -0.70
C VAL A 44 -5.99 2.73 -1.72
N ILE A 45 -5.59 2.89 -2.97
CA ILE A 45 -6.49 2.95 -4.13
C ILE A 45 -6.24 1.73 -5.03
N ARG A 46 -7.29 1.27 -5.71
CA ARG A 46 -7.24 0.09 -6.58
C ARG A 46 -7.90 0.37 -7.92
N SER A 47 -7.27 -0.10 -8.99
CA SER A 47 -7.84 -0.22 -10.32
C SER A 47 -8.16 -1.68 -10.64
N LYS A 48 -9.19 -1.89 -11.46
CA LYS A 48 -9.60 -3.19 -12.03
C LYS A 48 -9.60 -3.19 -13.56
N ASP A 49 -9.01 -2.17 -14.17
CA ASP A 49 -9.00 -1.94 -15.61
C ASP A 49 -7.64 -1.39 -16.09
N ASN A 50 -6.54 -1.95 -15.56
CA ASN A 50 -5.16 -1.59 -15.94
C ASN A 50 -4.78 -0.12 -15.63
N GLY A 51 -5.36 0.46 -14.56
CA GLY A 51 -5.06 1.81 -14.12
C GLY A 51 -5.87 2.91 -14.81
N ILE A 52 -6.93 2.57 -15.55
CA ILE A 52 -7.79 3.54 -16.24
C ILE A 52 -8.73 4.22 -15.23
N THR A 53 -9.38 3.44 -14.36
CA THR A 53 -10.21 3.92 -13.26
C THR A 53 -9.72 3.40 -11.92
N TRP A 54 -9.97 4.17 -10.86
CA TRP A 54 -9.46 3.91 -9.52
C TRP A 54 -10.57 4.08 -8.49
N GLN A 55 -10.58 3.19 -7.50
CA GLN A 55 -11.48 3.22 -6.35
C GLN A 55 -10.66 3.39 -5.08
N LEU A 56 -11.10 4.26 -4.17
CA LEU A 56 -10.56 4.34 -2.81
C LEU A 56 -11.00 3.10 -2.03
N MET A 57 -10.02 2.38 -1.49
CA MET A 57 -10.26 1.12 -0.79
C MET A 57 -10.10 1.27 0.72
N PHE A 58 -9.08 2.01 1.16
CA PHE A 58 -8.75 2.14 2.57
C PHE A 58 -8.07 3.47 2.86
N THR A 59 -8.24 3.99 4.07
CA THR A 59 -7.50 5.16 4.59
C THR A 59 -7.31 5.02 6.08
N ASP A 60 -6.07 5.18 6.55
CA ASP A 60 -5.75 5.12 7.97
C ASP A 60 -4.55 6.02 8.29
N ALA A 61 -4.61 6.71 9.43
CA ALA A 61 -3.55 7.60 9.89
C ALA A 61 -2.28 6.83 10.29
N ASN A 62 -2.42 5.57 10.70
CA ASN A 62 -1.34 4.76 11.26
C ASN A 62 -0.52 3.99 10.22
N ILE A 63 -0.86 4.06 8.92
CA ILE A 63 -0.03 3.44 7.88
C ILE A 63 1.38 4.03 7.90
N PHE A 64 1.47 5.36 8.03
CA PHE A 64 2.71 6.12 7.95
C PHE A 64 3.10 6.82 9.25
N SER A 65 2.44 6.53 10.37
CA SER A 65 2.73 7.21 11.63
C SER A 65 2.55 6.32 12.84
N PHE A 66 3.16 6.74 13.95
CA PHE A 66 2.87 6.19 15.26
C PHE A 66 1.70 6.97 15.89
N GLN A 67 0.54 6.33 16.00
CA GLN A 67 -0.67 6.92 16.60
C GLN A 67 -1.11 8.26 15.96
N GLY A 68 -0.92 8.43 14.66
CA GLY A 68 -1.29 9.67 13.95
C GLY A 68 -0.28 10.82 14.11
N ASN A 69 0.84 10.62 14.82
CA ASN A 69 1.82 11.67 15.05
C ASN A 69 2.95 11.62 14.01
N SER A 70 3.08 12.69 13.23
CA SER A 70 4.09 12.88 12.16
C SER A 70 4.15 11.75 11.14
N SER A 71 3.57 11.96 9.96
CA SER A 71 3.65 10.99 8.86
C SER A 71 5.06 10.91 8.28
N GLN A 72 5.47 9.68 8.00
CA GLN A 72 6.67 9.33 7.27
C GLN A 72 6.38 8.87 5.84
N GLY A 73 5.17 9.04 5.31
CA GLY A 73 4.75 8.43 4.04
C GLY A 73 5.53 8.84 2.78
N GLY A 74 6.34 9.91 2.86
CA GLY A 74 7.30 10.29 1.83
C GLY A 74 8.69 9.63 1.96
N TYR A 75 8.91 8.85 3.01
CA TYR A 75 10.18 8.24 3.39
C TYR A 75 10.08 6.71 3.38
N ASP A 76 9.20 6.13 4.19
CA ASP A 76 9.03 4.68 4.34
C ASP A 76 7.67 4.23 3.78
N ASN A 77 7.69 3.61 2.61
CA ASN A 77 6.47 3.08 2.03
C ASN A 77 6.74 1.95 1.03
N PHE A 78 5.87 0.95 1.04
CA PHE A 78 5.77 -0.01 -0.05
C PHE A 78 4.36 -0.60 -0.13
N ILE A 79 4.01 -1.10 -1.30
CA ILE A 79 2.86 -1.99 -1.48
C ILE A 79 3.29 -3.23 -2.25
N THR A 80 2.82 -4.39 -1.82
CA THR A 80 3.06 -5.65 -2.54
C THR A 80 1.84 -6.55 -2.59
N VAL A 81 1.71 -7.27 -3.70
CA VAL A 81 0.58 -8.14 -4.03
C VAL A 81 1.07 -9.58 -4.14
N HIS A 82 0.33 -10.50 -3.55
CA HIS A 82 0.66 -11.92 -3.58
C HIS A 82 0.71 -12.46 -5.02
N PRO A 83 1.73 -13.26 -5.37
CA PRO A 83 2.04 -13.57 -6.76
C PRO A 83 0.97 -14.41 -7.48
N THR A 84 0.16 -15.16 -6.73
CA THR A 84 -0.88 -16.04 -7.30
C THR A 84 -2.30 -15.70 -6.84
N ASN A 85 -2.47 -14.66 -6.02
CA ASN A 85 -3.79 -14.28 -5.51
C ASN A 85 -3.88 -12.74 -5.40
N PRO A 86 -4.59 -12.07 -6.31
CA PRO A 86 -4.64 -10.61 -6.32
C PRO A 86 -5.38 -10.02 -5.12
N LYS A 87 -6.07 -10.85 -4.33
CA LYS A 87 -6.80 -10.43 -3.13
C LYS A 87 -5.91 -10.18 -1.93
N ILE A 88 -4.73 -10.79 -1.89
CA ILE A 88 -3.80 -10.68 -0.78
C ILE A 88 -2.82 -9.55 -1.08
N VAL A 89 -2.89 -8.49 -0.29
CA VAL A 89 -2.09 -7.27 -0.46
C VAL A 89 -1.50 -6.89 0.88
N LEU A 90 -0.23 -6.53 0.89
CA LEU A 90 0.42 -5.96 2.07
C LEU A 90 0.95 -4.58 1.74
N ILE A 91 0.81 -3.68 2.70
CA ILE A 91 1.39 -2.33 2.64
C ILE A 91 2.27 -2.15 3.86
N GLY A 92 3.41 -1.52 3.65
CA GLY A 92 4.25 -1.05 4.74
C GLY A 92 4.44 0.46 4.67
N GLY A 93 4.57 1.03 5.85
CA GLY A 93 5.22 2.31 6.10
C GLY A 93 5.81 2.19 7.49
N VAL A 94 5.35 3.03 8.43
CA VAL A 94 5.66 2.84 9.86
C VAL A 94 5.13 1.50 10.38
N ASN A 95 3.95 1.08 9.90
CA ASN A 95 3.33 -0.18 10.28
C ASN A 95 3.06 -1.08 9.06
N LEU A 96 3.03 -2.39 9.29
CA LEU A 96 2.69 -3.39 8.26
C LEU A 96 1.22 -3.74 8.35
N PHE A 97 0.49 -3.57 7.26
CA PHE A 97 -0.89 -4.00 7.15
C PHE A 97 -1.07 -5.05 6.07
N ARG A 98 -2.02 -5.95 6.29
CA ARG A 98 -2.43 -6.99 5.35
C ARG A 98 -3.93 -6.88 5.07
N SER A 99 -4.30 -7.06 3.82
CA SER A 99 -5.65 -7.34 3.37
C SER A 99 -5.68 -8.70 2.67
N ASP A 100 -6.75 -9.45 2.88
CA ASP A 100 -7.03 -10.73 2.23
C ASP A 100 -8.25 -10.66 1.29
N ASP A 101 -8.82 -9.47 1.09
CA ASP A 101 -10.06 -9.22 0.38
C ASP A 101 -9.97 -8.03 -0.59
N GLU A 102 -8.84 -7.95 -1.29
CA GLU A 102 -8.58 -6.97 -2.34
C GLU A 102 -8.53 -5.52 -1.84
N GLY A 103 -8.11 -5.31 -0.59
CA GLY A 103 -7.91 -4.00 0.01
C GLY A 103 -9.16 -3.43 0.70
N VAL A 104 -10.23 -4.21 0.89
CA VAL A 104 -11.47 -3.74 1.53
C VAL A 104 -11.28 -3.67 3.06
N ASN A 105 -10.76 -4.72 3.66
CA ASN A 105 -10.44 -4.78 5.08
C ASN A 105 -8.94 -4.97 5.29
N TRP A 106 -8.41 -4.36 6.35
CA TRP A 106 -6.98 -4.37 6.67
C TRP A 106 -6.77 -4.72 8.14
N THR A 107 -5.71 -5.50 8.39
CA THR A 107 -5.26 -5.86 9.74
C THR A 107 -3.79 -5.49 9.87
N GLN A 108 -3.41 -4.84 10.96
CA GLN A 108 -2.01 -4.61 11.28
C GLN A 108 -1.36 -5.95 11.66
N VAL A 109 -0.27 -6.30 11.00
CA VAL A 109 0.45 -7.57 11.19
C VAL A 109 1.93 -7.36 11.56
N GLY A 110 2.37 -6.11 11.71
CA GLY A 110 3.73 -5.73 12.06
C GLY A 110 3.87 -4.23 12.34
N GLY A 111 5.06 -3.80 12.76
CA GLY A 111 5.34 -2.43 13.18
C GLY A 111 5.25 -2.24 14.69
N TYR A 112 4.92 -1.03 15.12
CA TYR A 112 4.81 -0.70 16.54
C TYR A 112 3.80 -1.62 17.27
N PHE A 113 4.17 -2.03 18.48
CA PHE A 113 3.43 -2.97 19.34
C PHE A 113 3.32 -4.41 18.80
N MET A 114 4.06 -4.76 17.75
CA MET A 114 4.09 -6.09 17.13
C MET A 114 5.53 -6.63 17.04
N SER A 115 5.72 -7.84 16.48
CA SER A 115 7.03 -8.51 16.43
C SER A 115 7.92 -8.12 15.23
N VAL A 116 7.40 -7.35 14.26
CA VAL A 116 8.17 -6.86 13.11
C VAL A 116 8.55 -5.41 13.38
N HIS A 117 9.83 -5.06 13.22
CA HIS A 117 10.32 -3.69 13.41
C HIS A 117 9.55 -2.69 12.53
N PRO A 118 9.24 -1.47 13.03
CA PRO A 118 8.60 -0.41 12.24
C PRO A 118 9.48 0.10 11.09
N ASP A 119 8.97 1.07 10.34
CA ASP A 119 9.71 1.83 9.32
C ASP A 119 10.19 0.97 8.14
N MET A 120 9.25 0.57 7.29
CA MET A 120 9.44 -0.44 6.25
C MET A 120 9.50 0.17 4.85
N HIS A 121 10.55 -0.15 4.11
CA HIS A 121 10.84 0.41 2.78
C HIS A 121 10.57 -0.54 1.63
N CYS A 122 10.52 -1.85 1.91
CA CYS A 122 10.26 -2.84 0.87
C CYS A 122 9.65 -4.12 1.44
N GLY A 123 8.90 -4.80 0.59
CA GLY A 123 8.37 -6.13 0.87
C GLY A 123 8.36 -6.97 -0.39
N PHE A 124 8.73 -8.24 -0.27
CA PHE A 124 8.76 -9.17 -1.40
C PHE A 124 8.29 -10.55 -0.99
N PHE A 125 7.26 -11.04 -1.69
CA PHE A 125 6.79 -12.41 -1.54
C PHE A 125 7.79 -13.39 -2.14
N ASN A 126 8.12 -14.45 -1.40
CA ASN A 126 8.92 -15.52 -1.95
C ASN A 126 8.17 -16.17 -3.14
N PRO A 127 8.74 -16.20 -4.36
CA PRO A 127 8.04 -16.68 -5.54
C PRO A 127 7.83 -18.20 -5.55
N ILE A 128 8.60 -18.94 -4.75
CA ILE A 128 8.49 -20.41 -4.60
C ILE A 128 7.60 -20.75 -3.41
N HIS A 129 7.64 -19.95 -2.35
CA HIS A 129 6.87 -20.13 -1.12
C HIS A 129 6.05 -18.88 -0.79
N PRO A 130 4.94 -18.60 -1.50
CA PRO A 130 4.28 -17.29 -1.47
C PRO A 130 3.55 -16.98 -0.15
N ASN A 131 3.54 -17.92 0.79
CA ASN A 131 3.14 -17.68 2.19
C ASN A 131 4.24 -17.00 3.02
N VAL A 132 5.43 -16.78 2.46
CA VAL A 132 6.56 -16.10 3.11
C VAL A 132 6.73 -14.72 2.47
N LEU A 133 6.68 -13.68 3.29
CA LEU A 133 7.02 -12.31 2.93
C LEU A 133 8.34 -11.92 3.61
N TYR A 134 9.28 -11.37 2.84
CA TYR A 134 10.45 -10.68 3.37
C TYR A 134 10.14 -9.18 3.43
N VAL A 135 10.52 -8.51 4.51
CA VAL A 135 10.34 -7.06 4.69
C VAL A 135 11.68 -6.43 5.05
N GLY A 136 12.03 -5.32 4.38
CA GLY A 136 13.18 -4.49 4.72
C GLY A 136 12.73 -3.27 5.52
N CYS A 137 13.37 -3.06 6.68
CA CYS A 137 13.09 -1.96 7.59
C CYS A 137 14.39 -1.27 8.02
N ASP A 138 14.30 -0.06 8.55
CA ASP A 138 15.48 0.75 8.90
C ASP A 138 16.31 0.18 10.07
N GLY A 139 15.69 -0.65 10.92
CA GLY A 139 16.35 -1.43 11.96
C GLY A 139 16.97 -0.61 13.10
N ALA A 140 16.91 -1.15 14.32
CA ALA A 140 17.72 -0.75 15.47
C ALA A 140 17.99 -1.97 16.35
#